data_AF-A0A3Q4GY58-F1
#
_entry.id   AF-A0A3Q4GY58-F1
#
_cell.length_a   1.000
_cell.length_b   1.000
_cell.length_c   1.000
_cell.angle_alpha   90.00
_cell.angle_beta   90.00
_cell.angle_gamma   90.00
#
_symmetry.space_group_name_H-M   'P 1'
#
loop_
_entity.id
_entity.type
_entity.pdbx_description
1 polymer ?
#
loop_
_entity_poly.entity_id
_entity_poly.type
_entity_poly.pdbx_seq_one_letter_code
_entity_poly.pdbx_strand_id
1 'polypeptide(L)'
;MGDREPPVFGSLEEELEYWKEQAAKHQQSAEEAQEELQEFQQMSRDYEVELETELKQYETRNRELLAANNRLRMELENYKDKYETQHSEACRQISSLEGDLAETTAVRDQLHKYIRELEQANDDLERAKRATIMSLEDFEQRMNQVIERNAFLESELDEKENLLESVQRLKDEARDLRQELAVQQKQQVQERKPSFSSAAKEPSSSPLPSAATPSRPPASAEPFSTPQPPVSRGESLSGTPLTTSARISALNIVGELLRKVGSLESRLASCREYVQEQAANRRAHAGGQGAAAGQSNSSESHPTNGLYNKG
;
A
#
# COMPACT_ATOMS: atom_id res chain seq x y z
N MET A 1 83.69 -10.83 -77.76
CA MET A 1 83.76 -10.82 -79.24
C MET A 1 85.10 -11.42 -79.61
N GLY A 2 85.16 -12.74 -79.80
CA GLY A 2 86.35 -13.36 -80.38
C GLY A 2 86.28 -13.16 -81.89
N ASP A 3 87.34 -12.61 -82.48
CA ASP A 3 87.52 -12.58 -83.92
C ASP A 3 87.47 -14.02 -84.43
N ARG A 4 86.38 -14.37 -85.12
CA ARG A 4 86.30 -15.63 -85.88
C ARG A 4 87.02 -15.38 -87.20
N GLU A 5 88.08 -16.14 -87.45
CA GLU A 5 88.77 -16.14 -88.74
C GLU A 5 87.76 -16.34 -89.89
N PRO A 6 87.93 -15.64 -91.03
CA PRO A 6 87.01 -15.75 -92.15
C PRO A 6 87.04 -17.19 -92.69
N PRO A 7 85.87 -17.78 -92.99
CA PRO A 7 85.81 -19.16 -93.47
C PRO A 7 86.53 -19.25 -94.82
N VAL A 8 87.34 -20.29 -95.01
CA VAL A 8 88.06 -20.55 -96.25
C VAL A 8 87.27 -21.57 -97.06
N PHE A 9 86.87 -21.21 -98.29
CA PHE A 9 85.98 -22.02 -99.14
C PHE A 9 86.75 -22.72 -100.26
N GLY A 10 86.36 -23.96 -100.58
CA GLY A 10 86.97 -24.75 -101.67
C GLY A 10 86.42 -24.39 -103.05
N SER A 11 85.27 -23.72 -103.12
CA SER A 11 84.66 -23.21 -104.35
C SER A 11 83.76 -22.00 -104.10
N LEU A 12 83.50 -21.20 -105.14
CA LEU A 12 82.58 -20.06 -105.11
C LEU A 12 81.12 -20.47 -104.77
N GLU A 13 80.77 -21.73 -105.07
CA GLU A 13 79.46 -22.31 -104.80
C GLU A 13 79.29 -22.65 -103.31
N GLU A 14 80.36 -23.14 -102.67
CA GLU A 14 80.42 -23.41 -101.24
C GLU A 14 80.40 -22.12 -100.38
N GLU A 15 81.05 -21.06 -100.87
CA GLU A 15 80.97 -19.72 -100.25
C GLU A 15 79.55 -19.14 -100.32
N LEU A 16 78.88 -19.25 -101.48
CA LEU A 16 77.50 -18.82 -101.65
C LEU A 16 76.54 -19.59 -100.73
N GLU A 17 76.68 -20.92 -100.65
CA GLU A 17 75.85 -21.77 -99.81
C GLU A 17 76.06 -21.42 -98.31
N TYR A 18 77.31 -21.19 -97.87
CA TYR A 18 77.61 -20.78 -96.50
C TYR A 18 76.95 -19.46 -96.14
N TRP A 19 77.11 -18.40 -96.94
CA TRP A 19 76.52 -17.09 -96.63
C TRP A 19 74.98 -17.14 -96.69
N LYS A 20 74.40 -17.96 -97.57
CA LYS A 20 72.96 -18.19 -97.65
C LYS A 20 72.44 -18.92 -96.41
N GLU A 21 73.12 -19.97 -95.95
CA GLU A 21 72.79 -20.67 -94.71
C GLU A 21 72.94 -19.73 -93.50
N GLN A 22 73.96 -18.88 -93.50
CA GLN A 22 74.22 -17.97 -92.40
C GLN A 22 73.21 -16.82 -92.34
N ALA A 23 72.81 -16.29 -93.50
CA ALA A 23 71.68 -15.36 -93.60
C ALA A 23 70.37 -16.00 -93.13
N ALA A 24 70.11 -17.26 -93.53
CA ALA A 24 68.93 -18.00 -93.08
C ALA A 24 68.93 -18.21 -91.55
N LYS A 25 70.07 -18.55 -90.94
CA LYS A 25 70.19 -18.66 -89.47
C LYS A 25 69.98 -17.31 -88.76
N HIS A 26 70.54 -16.23 -89.28
CA HIS A 26 70.32 -14.89 -88.71
C HIS A 26 68.87 -14.43 -88.87
N GLN A 27 68.23 -14.75 -90.00
CA GLN A 27 66.82 -14.50 -90.21
C GLN A 27 65.96 -15.28 -89.22
N GLN A 28 66.19 -16.59 -89.08
CA GLN A 28 65.51 -17.43 -88.11
C GLN A 28 65.68 -16.90 -86.68
N SER A 29 66.90 -16.54 -86.28
CA SER A 29 67.15 -15.98 -84.95
C SER A 29 66.46 -14.62 -84.73
N ALA A 30 66.34 -13.79 -85.77
CA ALA A 30 65.60 -12.54 -85.70
C ALA A 30 64.09 -12.76 -85.60
N GLU A 31 63.56 -13.76 -86.33
CA GLU A 31 62.16 -14.20 -86.26
C GLU A 31 61.84 -14.74 -84.86
N GLU A 32 62.66 -15.64 -84.31
CA GLU A 32 62.51 -16.18 -82.95
C GLU A 32 62.56 -15.07 -81.88
N ALA A 33 63.51 -14.14 -81.97
CA ALA A 33 63.59 -13.01 -81.03
C ALA A 33 62.39 -12.05 -81.16
N GLN A 34 61.84 -11.90 -82.37
CA GLN A 34 60.64 -11.10 -82.61
C GLN A 34 59.40 -11.79 -82.03
N GLU A 35 59.29 -13.11 -82.12
CA GLU A 35 58.22 -13.89 -81.49
C GLU A 35 58.31 -13.80 -79.97
N GLU A 36 59.49 -14.03 -79.38
CA GLU A 36 59.71 -13.91 -77.93
C GLU A 36 59.34 -12.52 -77.40
N LEU A 37 59.73 -11.45 -78.12
CA LEU A 37 59.35 -10.08 -77.75
C LEU A 37 57.84 -9.86 -77.80
N GLN A 38 57.15 -10.42 -78.81
CA GLN A 38 55.70 -10.32 -78.92
C GLN A 38 55.00 -11.06 -77.77
N GLU A 39 55.46 -12.26 -77.44
CA GLU A 39 54.97 -13.03 -76.29
C GLU A 39 55.18 -12.26 -74.99
N PHE A 40 56.38 -11.72 -74.75
CA PHE A 40 56.67 -10.93 -73.56
C PHE A 40 55.77 -9.68 -73.47
N GLN A 41 55.57 -8.96 -74.58
CA GLN A 41 54.67 -7.81 -74.62
C GLN A 41 53.23 -8.22 -74.34
N GLN A 42 52.78 -9.37 -74.85
CA GLN A 42 51.44 -9.87 -74.59
C GLN A 42 51.27 -10.27 -73.11
N MET A 43 52.22 -11.02 -72.55
CA MET A 43 52.23 -11.40 -71.15
C MET A 43 52.26 -10.18 -70.21
N SER A 44 53.02 -9.13 -70.56
CA SER A 44 53.04 -7.88 -69.79
C SER A 44 51.67 -7.19 -69.80
N ARG A 45 51.02 -7.12 -70.97
CA ARG A 45 49.66 -6.55 -71.08
C ARG A 45 48.65 -7.35 -70.28
N ASP A 46 48.69 -8.68 -70.35
CA ASP A 46 47.77 -9.55 -69.61
C ASP A 46 47.98 -9.38 -68.09
N TYR A 47 49.23 -9.30 -67.64
CA TYR A 47 49.56 -9.05 -66.23
C TYR A 47 49.12 -7.66 -65.75
N GLU A 48 49.29 -6.62 -66.56
CA GLU A 48 48.77 -5.27 -66.26
C GLU A 48 47.25 -5.28 -66.09
N VAL A 49 46.53 -6.00 -66.95
CA VAL A 49 45.08 -6.16 -66.84
C VAL A 49 44.70 -6.88 -65.55
N GLU A 50 45.40 -7.95 -65.18
CA GLU A 50 45.19 -8.65 -63.90
C GLU A 50 45.36 -7.70 -62.72
N LEU A 51 46.47 -6.95 -62.65
CA LEU A 51 46.72 -5.95 -61.60
C LEU A 51 45.65 -4.87 -61.55
N GLU A 52 45.22 -4.34 -62.70
CA GLU A 52 44.13 -3.37 -62.76
C GLU A 52 42.81 -3.95 -62.24
N THR A 53 42.52 -5.22 -62.53
CA THR A 53 41.30 -5.87 -62.06
C THR A 53 41.33 -6.04 -60.54
N GLU A 54 42.46 -6.44 -59.96
CA GLU A 54 42.64 -6.53 -58.51
C GLU A 54 42.49 -5.16 -57.85
N LEU A 55 43.13 -4.13 -58.42
CA LEU A 55 43.04 -2.77 -57.93
C LEU A 55 41.59 -2.26 -57.93
N LYS A 56 40.84 -2.48 -59.03
CA LYS A 56 39.41 -2.15 -59.12
C LYS A 56 38.57 -2.89 -58.07
N GLN A 57 38.88 -4.16 -57.79
CA GLN A 57 38.20 -4.93 -56.74
C GLN A 57 38.50 -4.34 -55.35
N TYR A 58 39.76 -4.02 -55.05
CA TYR A 58 40.13 -3.40 -53.78
C TYR A 58 39.49 -2.01 -53.59
N GLU A 59 39.48 -1.18 -54.63
CA GLU A 59 38.80 0.12 -54.59
C GLU A 59 37.30 0.00 -54.34
N THR A 60 36.65 -0.98 -55.00
CA THR A 60 35.21 -1.24 -54.82
C THR A 60 34.93 -1.69 -53.39
N ARG A 61 35.70 -2.66 -52.89
CA ARG A 61 35.59 -3.14 -51.50
C ARG A 61 35.83 -2.04 -50.49
N ASN A 62 36.82 -1.17 -50.72
CA ASN A 62 37.10 -0.04 -49.82
C ASN A 62 35.93 0.96 -49.83
N ARG A 63 35.37 1.26 -51.00
CA ARG A 63 34.19 2.12 -51.13
C ARG A 63 32.98 1.56 -50.39
N GLU A 64 32.72 0.27 -50.51
CA GLU A 64 31.65 -0.43 -49.79
C GLU A 64 31.86 -0.40 -48.27
N LEU A 65 33.08 -0.68 -47.80
CA LEU A 65 33.42 -0.62 -46.38
C LEU A 65 33.26 0.79 -45.81
N LEU A 66 33.66 1.83 -46.56
CA LEU A 66 33.45 3.23 -46.16
C LEU A 66 31.95 3.58 -46.09
N ALA A 67 31.16 3.15 -47.07
CA ALA A 67 29.70 3.37 -47.04
C ALA A 67 29.04 2.66 -45.85
N ALA A 68 29.43 1.41 -45.58
CA ALA A 68 28.96 0.66 -44.41
C ALA A 68 29.38 1.32 -43.10
N ASN A 69 30.63 1.79 -43.00
CA ASN A 69 31.13 2.48 -41.81
C ASN A 69 30.34 3.78 -41.54
N ASN A 70 30.09 4.57 -42.58
CA ASN A 70 29.29 5.80 -42.45
C ASN A 70 27.85 5.49 -42.03
N ARG A 71 27.23 4.45 -42.61
CA ARG A 71 25.90 4.00 -42.20
C ARG A 71 25.86 3.59 -40.72
N LEU A 72 26.81 2.75 -40.28
CA LEU A 72 26.90 2.32 -38.88
C LEU A 72 27.14 3.49 -37.93
N ARG A 73 27.94 4.48 -38.33
CA ARG A 73 28.13 5.71 -37.55
C ARG A 73 26.84 6.51 -37.39
N MET A 74 26.07 6.66 -38.47
CA MET A 74 24.76 7.33 -38.41
C MET A 74 23.77 6.56 -37.54
N GLU A 75 23.73 5.22 -37.66
CA GLU A 75 22.89 4.38 -36.82
C GLU A 75 23.27 4.51 -35.34
N LEU A 76 24.57 4.51 -35.02
CA LEU A 76 25.07 4.73 -33.66
C LEU A 76 24.65 6.10 -33.10
N GLU A 77 24.82 7.18 -33.85
CA GLU A 77 24.43 8.51 -33.37
C GLU A 77 22.91 8.59 -33.16
N ASN A 78 22.12 8.02 -34.07
CA ASN A 78 20.67 7.93 -33.91
C ASN A 78 20.24 7.13 -32.68
N TYR A 79 20.94 6.04 -32.34
CA TYR A 79 20.66 5.29 -31.11
C TYR A 79 21.06 6.08 -29.87
N LYS A 80 22.17 6.80 -29.93
CA LYS A 80 22.64 7.67 -28.85
C LYS A 80 21.66 8.81 -28.59
N ASP A 81 21.19 9.49 -29.63
CA ASP A 81 20.17 10.55 -29.53
C ASP A 81 18.88 10.00 -28.92
N LYS A 82 18.40 8.85 -29.39
CA LYS A 82 17.21 8.20 -28.83
C LYS A 82 17.38 7.80 -27.37
N TYR A 83 18.56 7.31 -27.00
CA TYR A 83 18.87 6.98 -25.62
C TYR A 83 18.86 8.23 -24.74
N GLU A 84 19.50 9.31 -25.19
CA GLU A 84 19.58 10.58 -24.46
C GLU A 84 18.18 11.19 -24.27
N THR A 85 17.34 11.21 -25.32
CA THR A 85 15.97 11.71 -25.19
C THR A 85 15.16 10.87 -24.21
N GLN A 86 15.15 9.55 -24.37
CA GLN A 86 14.44 8.65 -23.45
C GLN A 86 14.94 8.77 -22.01
N HIS A 87 16.26 8.89 -21.82
CA HIS A 87 16.85 9.05 -20.49
C HIS A 87 16.43 10.38 -19.86
N SER A 88 16.49 11.49 -20.62
CA SER A 88 16.05 12.80 -20.15
C SER A 88 14.56 12.85 -19.79
N GLU A 89 13.71 12.17 -20.57
CA GLU A 89 12.28 12.03 -20.31
C GLU A 89 12.02 11.20 -19.05
N ALA A 90 12.72 10.07 -18.90
CA ALA A 90 12.62 9.23 -17.71
C ALA A 90 13.05 10.00 -16.44
N CYS A 91 14.17 10.73 -16.49
CA CYS A 91 14.59 11.59 -15.38
C CYS A 91 13.53 12.64 -15.03
N ARG A 92 12.93 13.31 -16.02
CA ARG A 92 11.84 14.27 -15.80
C ARG A 92 10.61 13.62 -15.15
N GLN A 93 10.21 12.44 -15.63
CA GLN A 93 9.08 11.70 -15.07
C GLN A 93 9.35 11.28 -13.63
N ILE A 94 10.56 10.77 -13.34
CA ILE A 94 10.97 10.41 -11.98
C ILE A 94 10.90 11.63 -11.06
N SER A 95 11.48 12.77 -11.46
CA SER A 95 11.43 13.99 -10.65
C SER A 95 9.99 14.50 -10.42
N SER A 96 9.10 14.36 -11.40
CA SER A 96 7.67 14.68 -11.22
C SER A 96 7.02 13.77 -10.18
N LEU A 97 7.21 12.45 -10.31
CA LEU A 97 6.64 11.47 -9.38
C LEU A 97 7.20 11.61 -7.95
N GLU A 98 8.48 11.95 -7.82
CA GLU A 98 9.09 12.26 -6.52
C GLU A 98 8.46 13.50 -5.89
N GLY A 99 8.15 14.53 -6.69
CA GLY A 99 7.40 15.71 -6.27
C GLY A 99 6.00 15.36 -5.77
N ASP A 100 5.22 14.63 -6.56
CA ASP A 100 3.86 14.21 -6.22
C ASP A 100 3.83 13.33 -4.96
N LEU A 101 4.83 12.46 -4.80
CA LEU A 101 4.99 11.61 -3.62
C LEU A 101 5.28 12.46 -2.37
N ALA A 102 6.15 13.46 -2.49
CA ALA A 102 6.47 14.39 -1.40
C ALA A 102 5.24 15.22 -1.00
N GLU A 103 4.48 15.73 -1.97
CA GLU A 103 3.24 16.47 -1.72
C GLU A 103 2.19 15.59 -1.02
N THR A 104 1.94 14.40 -1.55
CA THR A 104 0.97 13.44 -0.97
C THR A 104 1.37 13.05 0.45
N THR A 105 2.66 12.87 0.70
CA THR A 105 3.23 12.59 2.02
C THR A 105 3.00 13.75 2.99
N ALA A 106 3.25 14.99 2.55
CA ALA A 106 3.02 16.18 3.35
C ALA A 106 1.52 16.37 3.70
N VAL A 107 0.63 16.17 2.72
CA VAL A 107 -0.83 16.25 2.94
C VAL A 107 -1.29 15.17 3.93
N ARG A 108 -0.81 13.93 3.76
CA ARG A 108 -1.08 12.83 4.70
C ARG A 108 -0.65 13.19 6.12
N ASP A 109 0.54 13.76 6.30
CA ASP A 109 1.07 14.09 7.62
C ASP A 109 0.27 15.25 8.26
N GLN A 110 -0.13 16.24 7.46
CA GLN A 110 -1.00 17.31 7.90
C GLN A 110 -2.39 16.80 8.33
N LEU A 111 -2.98 15.87 7.58
CA LEU A 111 -4.26 15.25 7.96
C LEU A 111 -4.14 14.42 9.24
N HIS A 112 -3.05 13.66 9.41
CA HIS A 112 -2.82 12.94 10.67
C HIS A 112 -2.68 13.89 11.87
N LYS A 113 -2.00 15.03 11.69
CA LYS A 113 -1.92 16.06 12.72
C LYS A 113 -3.31 16.62 13.04
N TYR A 114 -4.07 16.97 12.01
CA TYR A 114 -5.42 17.51 12.16
C TYR A 114 -6.39 16.53 12.86
N ILE A 115 -6.29 15.24 12.57
CA ILE A 115 -7.08 14.20 13.27
C ILE A 115 -6.79 14.24 14.77
N ARG A 116 -5.52 14.30 15.19
CA ARG A 116 -5.16 14.38 16.61
C ARG A 116 -5.69 15.65 17.28
N GLU A 117 -5.66 16.78 16.58
CA GLU A 117 -6.23 18.04 17.07
C GLU A 117 -7.75 17.94 17.27
N LEU A 118 -8.46 17.28 16.34
CA LEU A 118 -9.90 17.02 16.47
C LEU A 118 -10.22 16.05 17.61
N GLU A 119 -9.42 14.99 17.78
CA GLU A 119 -9.55 14.05 18.90
C GLU A 119 -9.40 14.77 20.23
N GLN A 120 -8.37 15.62 20.37
CA GLN A 120 -8.16 16.42 21.58
C GLN A 120 -9.33 17.39 21.84
N ALA A 121 -9.80 18.10 20.82
CA ALA A 121 -10.94 19.01 20.97
C ALA A 121 -12.22 18.27 21.37
N ASN A 122 -12.41 17.03 20.88
CA ASN A 122 -13.53 16.20 21.26
C ASN A 122 -13.44 15.74 22.73
N ASP A 123 -12.26 15.32 23.19
CA ASP A 123 -12.02 14.99 24.60
C ASP A 123 -12.29 16.19 25.52
N ASP A 124 -11.89 17.39 25.12
CA ASP A 124 -12.16 18.63 25.86
C ASP A 124 -13.65 18.95 25.89
N LEU A 125 -14.36 18.76 24.78
CA LEU A 125 -15.80 18.93 24.68
C LEU A 125 -16.55 17.94 25.57
N GLU A 126 -16.15 16.67 25.59
CA GLU A 126 -16.72 15.67 26.49
C GLU A 126 -16.50 16.03 27.96
N ARG A 127 -15.30 16.52 28.31
CA ARG A 127 -15.00 16.98 29.66
C ARG A 127 -15.90 18.16 30.05
N ALA A 128 -16.05 19.15 29.18
CA ALA A 128 -16.94 20.30 29.40
C ALA A 128 -18.41 19.88 29.55
N LYS A 129 -18.85 18.89 28.75
CA LYS A 129 -20.19 18.30 28.86
C LYS A 129 -20.38 17.66 30.24
N ARG A 130 -19.44 16.84 30.71
CA ARG A 130 -19.52 16.19 32.03
C ARG A 130 -19.57 17.22 33.16
N ALA A 131 -18.74 18.27 33.10
CA ALA A 131 -18.77 19.36 34.08
C ALA A 131 -20.10 20.12 34.08
N THR A 132 -20.67 20.38 32.90
CA THR A 132 -21.98 21.03 32.76
C THR A 132 -23.09 20.17 33.37
N ILE A 133 -23.11 18.86 33.08
CA ILE A 133 -24.10 17.93 33.64
C ILE A 133 -24.03 17.93 35.17
N MET A 134 -22.84 17.77 35.74
CA MET A 134 -22.65 17.80 37.19
C MET A 134 -23.12 19.12 37.82
N SER A 135 -22.84 20.26 37.17
CA SER A 135 -23.32 21.56 37.65
C SER A 135 -24.84 21.70 37.58
N LEU A 136 -25.50 21.07 36.61
CA LEU A 136 -26.95 21.04 36.51
C LEU A 136 -27.55 20.14 37.59
N GLU A 137 -27.00 18.95 37.79
CA GLU A 137 -27.41 18.03 38.85
C GLU A 137 -27.28 18.67 40.24
N ASP A 138 -26.19 19.40 40.50
CA ASP A 138 -26.00 20.18 41.74
C ASP A 138 -27.09 21.25 41.92
N PHE A 139 -27.47 21.94 40.83
CA PHE A 139 -28.52 22.96 40.88
C PHE A 139 -29.89 22.33 41.14
N GLU A 140 -30.21 21.22 40.46
CA GLU A 140 -31.42 20.45 40.67
C GLU A 140 -31.53 19.94 42.11
N GLN A 141 -30.45 19.42 42.69
CA GLN A 141 -30.44 18.97 44.08
C GLN A 141 -30.70 20.13 45.05
N ARG A 142 -30.07 21.30 44.85
CA ARG A 142 -30.33 22.49 45.68
C ARG A 142 -31.77 22.97 45.54
N MET A 143 -32.32 22.95 44.32
CA MET A 143 -33.70 23.34 44.07
C MET A 143 -34.67 22.40 44.79
N ASN A 144 -34.45 21.08 44.72
CA ASN A 144 -35.25 20.09 45.44
C ASN A 144 -35.21 20.32 46.95
N GLN A 145 -34.04 20.61 47.53
CA GLN A 145 -33.95 20.94 48.97
C GLN A 145 -34.71 22.23 49.34
N VAL A 146 -34.81 23.21 48.44
CA VAL A 146 -35.61 24.42 48.67
C VAL A 146 -37.09 24.09 48.59
N ILE A 147 -37.50 23.24 47.64
CA ILE A 147 -38.88 22.76 47.53
C ILE A 147 -39.29 22.00 48.80
N GLU A 148 -38.46 21.06 49.28
CA GLU A 148 -38.72 20.31 50.51
C GLU A 148 -38.86 21.23 51.73
N ARG A 149 -38.00 22.25 51.86
CA ARG A 149 -38.10 23.24 52.93
C ARG A 149 -39.38 24.07 52.83
N ASN A 150 -39.77 24.49 51.62
CA ASN A 150 -41.03 25.22 51.42
C ASN A 150 -42.25 24.36 51.78
N ALA A 151 -42.29 23.10 51.35
CA ALA A 151 -43.37 22.18 51.71
C ALA A 151 -43.46 21.96 53.24
N PHE A 152 -42.31 21.87 53.91
CA PHE A 152 -42.28 21.80 55.38
C PHE A 152 -42.84 23.07 56.03
N LEU A 153 -42.42 24.26 55.56
CA LEU A 153 -42.95 25.53 56.05
C LEU A 153 -44.45 25.71 55.77
N GLU A 154 -44.94 25.27 54.61
CA GLU A 154 -46.37 25.24 54.29
C GLU A 154 -47.14 24.40 55.31
N SER A 155 -46.63 23.21 55.67
CA SER A 155 -47.26 22.38 56.70
C SER A 155 -47.27 23.02 58.10
N GLU A 156 -46.19 23.73 58.49
CA GLU A 156 -46.16 24.48 59.76
C GLU A 156 -47.18 25.64 59.77
N LEU A 157 -47.41 26.28 58.62
CA LEU A 157 -48.44 27.31 58.47
C LEU A 157 -49.84 26.71 58.58
N ASP A 158 -50.09 25.56 57.96
CA ASP A 158 -51.37 24.84 58.06
C ASP A 158 -51.66 24.40 59.50
N GLU A 159 -50.67 23.87 60.22
CA GLU A 159 -50.80 23.52 61.65
C GLU A 159 -51.15 24.76 62.50
N LYS A 160 -50.49 25.89 62.22
CA LYS A 160 -50.79 27.16 62.88
C LYS A 160 -52.21 27.63 62.58
N GLU A 161 -52.70 27.50 61.35
CA GLU A 161 -54.09 27.83 60.98
C GLU A 161 -55.09 26.94 61.73
N ASN A 162 -54.86 25.62 61.75
CA ASN A 162 -55.69 24.66 62.50
C ASN A 162 -55.75 24.97 64.01
N LEU A 163 -54.63 25.37 64.60
CA LEU A 163 -54.58 25.81 66.00
C LEU A 163 -55.35 27.11 66.21
N LEU A 164 -55.24 28.08 65.28
CA LEU A 164 -56.03 29.32 65.34
C LEU A 164 -57.53 29.04 65.27
N GLU A 165 -57.97 28.14 64.39
CA GLU A 165 -59.37 27.69 64.34
C GLU A 165 -59.80 27.04 65.65
N SER A 166 -58.98 26.14 66.21
CA SER A 166 -59.28 25.44 67.45
C SER A 166 -59.38 26.41 68.65
N VAL A 167 -58.47 27.38 68.73
CA VAL A 167 -58.51 28.46 69.72
C VAL A 167 -59.76 29.31 69.53
N GLN A 168 -60.16 29.59 68.29
CA GLN A 168 -61.38 30.35 68.02
C GLN A 168 -62.62 29.60 68.46
N ARG A 169 -62.74 28.29 68.15
CA ARG A 169 -63.83 27.43 68.62
C ARG A 169 -63.90 27.37 70.15
N LEU A 170 -62.77 27.15 70.82
CA LEU A 170 -62.70 27.15 72.29
C LEU A 170 -63.08 28.51 72.90
N LYS A 171 -62.73 29.63 72.24
CA LYS A 171 -63.18 30.96 72.67
C LYS A 171 -64.70 31.10 72.56
N ASP A 172 -65.28 30.62 71.48
CA ASP A 172 -66.72 30.65 71.26
C ASP A 172 -67.44 29.75 72.29
N GLU A 173 -66.97 28.52 72.52
CA GLU A 173 -67.47 27.64 73.59
C GLU A 173 -67.33 28.26 74.99
N ALA A 174 -66.18 28.86 75.31
CA ALA A 174 -65.98 29.55 76.59
C ALA A 174 -66.91 30.77 76.73
N ARG A 175 -67.25 31.43 75.62
CA ARG A 175 -68.21 32.52 75.59
C ARG A 175 -69.63 31.99 75.80
N ASP A 176 -69.99 30.86 75.20
CA ASP A 176 -71.31 30.22 75.36
C ASP A 176 -71.50 29.68 76.77
N LEU A 177 -70.53 28.96 77.32
CA LEU A 177 -70.55 28.49 78.72
C LEU A 177 -70.65 29.66 79.72
N ARG A 178 -69.99 30.79 79.46
CA ARG A 178 -70.17 32.00 80.28
C ARG A 178 -71.60 32.55 80.21
N GLN A 179 -72.22 32.50 79.03
CA GLN A 179 -73.63 32.87 78.87
C GLN A 179 -74.55 31.87 79.59
N GLU A 180 -74.31 30.57 79.48
CA GLU A 180 -75.06 29.53 80.19
C GLU A 180 -74.92 29.67 81.72
N LEU A 181 -73.71 29.89 82.24
CA LEU A 181 -73.49 30.17 83.66
C LEU A 181 -74.22 31.45 84.09
N ALA A 182 -74.20 32.51 83.30
CA ALA A 182 -74.96 33.73 83.61
C ALA A 182 -76.47 33.48 83.64
N VAL A 183 -77.00 32.62 82.75
CA VAL A 183 -78.40 32.19 82.74
C VAL A 183 -78.73 31.30 83.95
N GLN A 184 -77.88 30.32 84.27
CA GLN A 184 -78.02 29.46 85.45
C GLN A 184 -77.94 30.26 86.75
N GLN A 185 -77.10 31.29 86.83
CA GLN A 185 -77.02 32.19 87.97
C GLN A 185 -78.32 33.01 88.11
N LYS A 186 -78.94 33.40 86.98
CA LYS A 186 -80.25 34.05 86.94
C LYS A 186 -81.40 33.09 87.30
N GLN A 187 -81.29 31.81 86.96
CA GLN A 187 -82.23 30.75 87.34
C GLN A 187 -82.05 30.29 88.81
N GLN A 188 -80.83 30.22 89.34
CA GLN A 188 -80.54 29.95 90.76
C GLN A 188 -81.02 31.06 91.70
N VAL A 189 -81.25 32.28 91.20
CA VAL A 189 -81.90 33.35 91.97
C VAL A 189 -83.42 33.12 92.08
N GLN A 190 -84.03 32.29 91.23
CA GLN A 190 -85.48 32.04 91.23
C GLN A 190 -85.91 30.80 92.03
N GLU A 191 -85.03 29.84 92.30
CA GLU A 191 -85.32 28.74 93.24
C GLU A 191 -84.18 28.55 94.24
N ARG A 192 -84.40 28.97 95.49
CA ARG A 192 -83.60 28.55 96.65
C ARG A 192 -84.42 27.59 97.50
N LYS A 193 -83.91 26.37 97.75
CA LYS A 193 -83.51 25.88 99.10
C LYS A 193 -82.94 24.43 99.08
N PRO A 194 -82.25 23.99 100.15
CA PRO A 194 -81.03 23.16 100.11
C PRO A 194 -81.19 21.78 100.75
N SER A 195 -80.22 20.86 100.57
CA SER A 195 -79.68 19.99 101.65
C SER A 195 -78.71 18.86 101.19
N PHE A 196 -77.50 18.90 101.76
CA PHE A 196 -76.72 17.85 102.46
C PHE A 196 -76.31 16.48 101.83
N SER A 197 -74.97 16.30 101.72
CA SER A 197 -74.09 15.23 102.30
C SER A 197 -74.28 13.73 101.97
N SER A 198 -73.22 13.07 101.44
CA SER A 198 -72.37 12.06 102.16
C SER A 198 -71.69 10.99 101.26
N ALA A 199 -70.50 10.54 101.70
CA ALA A 199 -69.91 9.18 101.61
C ALA A 199 -68.96 8.76 100.45
N ALA A 200 -67.66 8.88 100.76
CA ALA A 200 -66.60 7.84 100.76
C ALA A 200 -66.57 6.68 99.73
N LYS A 201 -65.43 6.52 99.03
CA LYS A 201 -64.50 5.35 99.12
C LYS A 201 -63.36 5.43 98.07
N GLU A 202 -62.12 5.37 98.53
CA GLU A 202 -60.96 4.77 97.84
C GLU A 202 -60.94 3.22 98.06
N PRO A 203 -59.98 2.35 97.60
CA PRO A 203 -58.76 2.52 96.77
C PRO A 203 -58.48 1.39 95.71
N SER A 204 -57.34 1.53 95.00
CA SER A 204 -56.46 0.46 94.42
C SER A 204 -56.94 -0.33 93.17
N SER A 205 -56.12 -0.56 92.15
CA SER A 205 -54.99 -1.52 92.20
C SER A 205 -54.08 -1.46 90.95
N SER A 206 -52.81 -1.82 91.18
CA SER A 206 -51.73 -2.13 90.22
C SER A 206 -52.00 -3.49 89.50
N PRO A 207 -51.29 -3.89 88.43
CA PRO A 207 -49.91 -4.39 88.54
C PRO A 207 -48.93 -4.02 87.40
N LEU A 208 -47.64 -4.00 87.77
CA LEU A 208 -46.40 -4.22 87.01
C LEU A 208 -46.31 -5.69 86.48
N PRO A 209 -45.42 -6.09 85.52
CA PRO A 209 -43.98 -5.77 85.56
C PRO A 209 -43.22 -5.54 84.24
N SER A 210 -42.03 -4.98 84.46
CA SER A 210 -40.86 -4.87 83.59
C SER A 210 -40.21 -6.21 83.22
N ALA A 211 -39.59 -6.26 82.03
CA ALA A 211 -38.21 -6.71 81.75
C ALA A 211 -38.04 -6.75 80.21
N ALA A 212 -37.40 -5.78 79.58
CA ALA A 212 -35.96 -5.74 79.30
C ALA A 212 -35.47 -6.88 78.39
N THR A 213 -35.25 -6.59 77.10
CA THR A 213 -33.92 -6.67 76.46
C THR A 213 -33.89 -5.87 75.15
N PRO A 214 -32.72 -5.32 74.76
CA PRO A 214 -32.51 -4.37 73.66
C PRO A 214 -32.19 -5.12 72.34
N SER A 215 -32.17 -4.56 71.12
CA SER A 215 -31.34 -3.43 70.68
C SER A 215 -31.70 -3.03 69.23
N ARG A 216 -31.81 -1.71 69.01
CA ARG A 216 -31.41 -0.95 67.78
C ARG A 216 -29.88 -1.12 67.55
N PRO A 217 -29.20 -0.61 66.49
CA PRO A 217 -29.60 0.19 65.31
C PRO A 217 -28.80 -0.25 64.04
N PRO A 218 -28.33 0.63 63.12
CA PRO A 218 -28.96 1.67 62.27
C PRO A 218 -28.80 1.34 60.75
N ALA A 219 -29.65 1.88 59.87
CA ALA A 219 -29.42 3.04 59.00
C ALA A 219 -28.14 3.05 58.12
N SER A 220 -28.39 3.09 56.80
CA SER A 220 -27.78 3.97 55.78
C SER A 220 -26.25 4.07 55.70
N ALA A 221 -25.69 3.61 54.58
CA ALA A 221 -24.87 4.43 53.67
C ALA A 221 -24.44 3.57 52.47
N GLU A 222 -25.05 3.81 51.31
CA GLU A 222 -24.40 3.58 50.02
C GLU A 222 -23.28 4.61 49.86
N PRO A 223 -22.11 4.19 49.37
CA PRO A 223 -21.35 5.03 48.47
C PRO A 223 -21.15 4.32 47.14
N PHE A 224 -21.56 5.04 46.10
CA PHE A 224 -20.97 5.01 44.76
C PHE A 224 -19.46 4.72 44.80
N SER A 225 -19.02 3.74 44.00
CA SER A 225 -17.78 3.87 43.23
C SER A 225 -17.68 2.79 42.16
N THR A 226 -17.87 3.21 40.90
CA THR A 226 -17.42 2.50 39.69
C THR A 226 -15.91 2.76 39.46
N PRO A 227 -15.24 2.16 38.46
CA PRO A 227 -14.01 1.39 38.65
C PRO A 227 -12.74 2.14 38.19
N GLN A 228 -11.56 1.65 38.60
CA GLN A 228 -10.31 1.93 37.89
C GLN A 228 -9.49 0.65 37.60
N PRO A 229 -8.80 0.60 36.44
CA PRO A 229 -7.79 -0.41 36.06
C PRO A 229 -6.39 0.07 36.56
N PRO A 230 -5.22 -0.43 36.10
CA PRO A 230 -4.88 -1.57 35.23
C PRO A 230 -3.82 -2.52 35.86
N VAL A 231 -3.55 -3.69 35.27
CA VAL A 231 -2.21 -4.08 34.77
C VAL A 231 -2.24 -5.46 34.11
N SER A 232 -1.49 -5.53 33.03
CA SER A 232 -1.21 -6.62 32.10
C SER A 232 -0.59 -7.87 32.74
N ARG A 233 -0.90 -9.03 32.17
CA ARG A 233 0.03 -9.96 31.47
C ARG A 233 -0.47 -11.41 31.60
N GLY A 234 -0.60 -12.10 30.46
CA GLY A 234 -0.72 -13.55 30.45
C GLY A 234 -1.41 -14.07 29.20
N GLU A 235 -0.61 -14.54 28.25
CA GLU A 235 -1.01 -15.19 27.01
C GLU A 235 -2.07 -16.28 27.21
N SER A 236 -3.08 -16.26 26.35
CA SER A 236 -3.86 -17.46 26.04
C SER A 236 -4.20 -17.46 24.55
N LEU A 237 -3.46 -18.29 23.82
CA LEU A 237 -3.72 -18.66 22.43
C LEU A 237 -5.02 -19.48 22.40
N SER A 238 -6.16 -18.81 22.20
CA SER A 238 -7.39 -19.49 21.79
C SER A 238 -8.32 -18.52 21.06
N GLY A 239 -8.23 -18.58 19.72
CA GLY A 239 -9.32 -18.32 18.77
C GLY A 239 -10.33 -17.21 19.07
N THR A 240 -9.90 -15.94 19.12
CA THR A 240 -10.84 -14.84 18.86
C THR A 240 -11.07 -14.70 17.35
N PRO A 241 -12.33 -14.71 16.86
CA PRO A 241 -12.58 -14.51 15.44
C PRO A 241 -12.07 -13.12 15.05
N LEU A 242 -11.22 -13.08 14.01
CA LEU A 242 -10.71 -11.84 13.42
C LEU A 242 -11.86 -10.84 13.25
N THR A 243 -11.63 -9.59 13.64
CA THR A 243 -12.62 -8.52 13.44
C THR A 243 -13.00 -8.46 11.96
N THR A 244 -14.25 -8.12 11.65
CA THR A 244 -14.76 -8.08 10.27
C THR A 244 -13.86 -7.20 9.37
N SER A 245 -13.32 -6.10 9.91
CA SER A 245 -12.35 -5.25 9.22
C SER A 245 -11.01 -5.96 8.92
N ALA A 246 -10.45 -6.68 9.90
CA ALA A 246 -9.21 -7.44 9.69
C ALA A 246 -9.37 -8.55 8.63
N ARG A 247 -10.54 -9.21 8.58
CA ARG A 247 -10.85 -10.21 7.54
C ARG A 247 -10.95 -9.59 6.15
N ILE A 248 -11.63 -8.45 6.01
CA ILE A 248 -11.77 -7.75 4.72
C ILE A 248 -10.41 -7.24 4.24
N SER A 249 -9.58 -6.67 5.13
CA SER A 249 -8.23 -6.24 4.80
C SER A 249 -7.34 -7.41 4.33
N ALA A 250 -7.36 -8.53 5.04
CA ALA A 250 -6.61 -9.72 4.65
C ALA A 250 -7.06 -10.27 3.28
N LEU A 251 -8.37 -10.32 3.01
CA LEU A 251 -8.90 -10.78 1.72
C LEU A 251 -8.52 -9.82 0.57
N ASN A 252 -8.50 -8.51 0.81
CA ASN A 252 -8.05 -7.53 -0.20
C ASN A 252 -6.56 -7.69 -0.51
N ILE A 253 -5.73 -7.91 0.51
CA ILE A 253 -4.29 -8.15 0.33
C ILE A 253 -4.05 -9.44 -0.47
N VAL A 254 -4.74 -10.53 -0.12
CA VAL A 254 -4.67 -11.79 -0.86
C VAL A 254 -5.17 -11.62 -2.30
N GLY A 255 -6.25 -10.87 -2.50
CA GLY A 255 -6.76 -10.55 -3.83
C GLY A 255 -5.79 -9.73 -4.69
N GLU A 256 -5.07 -8.78 -4.09
CA GLU A 256 -4.03 -8.01 -4.78
C GLU A 256 -2.82 -8.88 -5.13
N LEU A 257 -2.39 -9.75 -4.20
CA LEU A 257 -1.31 -10.72 -4.44
C LEU A 257 -1.65 -11.66 -5.60
N LEU A 258 -2.85 -12.24 -5.63
CA LEU A 258 -3.28 -13.11 -6.73
C LEU A 258 -3.29 -12.37 -8.07
N ARG A 259 -3.71 -11.10 -8.08
CA ARG A 259 -3.68 -10.27 -9.30
C ARG A 259 -2.25 -9.99 -9.78
N LYS A 260 -1.32 -9.73 -8.84
CA LYS A 260 0.12 -9.55 -9.15
C LYS A 260 0.74 -10.85 -9.66
N VAL A 261 0.42 -11.99 -9.05
CA VAL A 261 0.86 -13.31 -9.51
C VAL A 261 0.34 -13.58 -10.93
N GLY A 262 -0.94 -13.35 -11.21
CA GLY A 262 -1.48 -13.50 -12.57
C GLY A 262 -0.83 -12.58 -13.60
N SER A 263 -0.51 -11.33 -13.23
CA SER A 263 0.24 -10.42 -14.10
C SER A 263 1.67 -10.90 -14.36
N LEU A 264 2.35 -11.42 -13.34
CA LEU A 264 3.68 -12.00 -13.48
C LEU A 264 3.67 -13.25 -14.35
N GLU A 265 2.69 -14.14 -14.18
CA GLU A 265 2.53 -15.34 -15.02
C GLU A 265 2.27 -14.98 -16.48
N SER A 266 1.45 -13.97 -16.75
CA SER A 266 1.21 -13.47 -18.11
C SER A 266 2.49 -12.90 -18.76
N ARG A 267 3.28 -12.12 -18.01
CA ARG A 267 4.58 -11.61 -18.49
C ARG A 267 5.58 -12.74 -18.72
N LEU A 268 5.58 -13.75 -17.86
CA LEU A 268 6.47 -14.91 -17.98
C LEU A 268 6.09 -15.77 -19.19
N ALA A 269 4.80 -15.93 -19.48
CA ALA A 269 4.31 -16.56 -20.69
C ALA A 269 4.76 -15.79 -21.94
N SER A 270 4.59 -14.46 -21.96
CA SER A 270 5.05 -13.60 -23.06
C SER A 270 6.56 -13.67 -23.27
N CYS A 271 7.36 -13.70 -22.19
CA CYS A 271 8.81 -13.92 -22.30
C CYS A 271 9.17 -15.28 -22.90
N ARG A 272 8.43 -16.34 -22.56
CA ARG A 272 8.65 -17.69 -23.14
C ARG A 272 8.32 -17.71 -24.63
N GLU A 273 7.23 -17.07 -25.04
CA GLU A 273 6.86 -16.92 -26.45
C GLU A 273 7.92 -16.13 -27.21
N TYR A 274 8.40 -15.01 -26.66
CA TYR A 274 9.47 -14.21 -27.27
C TYR A 274 10.78 -15.00 -27.43
N VAL A 275 11.15 -15.80 -26.43
CA VAL A 275 12.34 -16.67 -26.51
C VAL A 275 12.15 -17.79 -27.54
N GLN A 276 10.96 -18.39 -27.62
CA GLN A 276 10.64 -19.39 -28.64
C GLN A 276 10.65 -18.79 -30.04
N GLU A 277 10.12 -17.59 -30.22
CA GLU A 277 10.14 -16.86 -31.49
C GLU A 277 11.56 -16.49 -31.89
N GLN A 278 12.40 -16.03 -30.95
CA GLN A 278 13.82 -15.78 -31.22
C GLN A 278 14.59 -17.06 -31.59
N ALA A 279 14.30 -18.18 -30.91
CA ALA A 279 14.90 -19.47 -31.22
C ALA A 279 14.44 -20.01 -32.59
N ALA A 280 13.17 -19.82 -32.93
CA ALA A 280 12.62 -20.17 -34.25
C ALA A 280 13.24 -19.31 -35.36
N ASN A 281 13.39 -17.99 -35.15
CA ASN A 281 14.05 -17.10 -36.10
C ASN A 281 15.52 -17.44 -36.31
N ARG A 282 16.25 -17.83 -35.25
CA ARG A 282 17.64 -18.31 -35.38
C ARG A 282 17.72 -19.62 -36.18
N ARG A 283 16.75 -20.52 -36.01
CA ARG A 283 16.69 -21.77 -36.81
C ARG A 283 16.37 -21.50 -38.27
N ALA A 284 15.51 -20.53 -38.56
CA ALA A 284 15.19 -20.10 -39.92
C ALA A 284 16.38 -19.43 -40.62
N HIS A 285 17.17 -18.63 -39.90
CA HIS A 285 18.39 -18.00 -40.44
C HIS A 285 19.59 -18.95 -40.58
N ALA A 286 19.68 -20.01 -39.78
CA ALA A 286 20.73 -21.03 -39.90
C ALA A 286 20.48 -22.07 -41.00
N GLY A 287 19.26 -22.13 -41.58
CA GLY A 287 18.88 -23.11 -42.61
C GLY A 287 19.19 -22.67 -44.05
N GLY A 288 19.84 -21.53 -44.25
CA GLY A 288 20.01 -20.89 -45.56
C GLY A 288 21.41 -20.99 -46.17
N GLN A 289 22.09 -22.15 -46.09
CA GLN A 289 23.24 -22.50 -46.95
C GLN A 289 23.69 -23.96 -46.71
N GLY A 290 23.53 -24.83 -47.72
CA GLY A 290 24.13 -26.18 -47.76
C GLY A 290 23.19 -27.29 -48.23
N ALA A 291 23.49 -27.87 -49.40
CA ALA A 291 22.61 -28.71 -50.22
C ALA A 291 22.58 -30.22 -49.85
N ALA A 292 21.47 -30.85 -50.25
CA ALA A 292 21.22 -32.20 -50.77
C ALA A 292 22.01 -33.45 -50.31
N ALA A 293 21.18 -34.48 -50.05
CA ALA A 293 21.33 -35.93 -50.30
C ALA A 293 21.89 -36.84 -49.19
N GLY A 294 21.08 -37.85 -48.83
CA GLY A 294 21.48 -39.02 -48.04
C GLY A 294 20.29 -39.76 -47.43
N GLN A 295 19.70 -40.69 -48.19
CA GLN A 295 18.73 -41.67 -47.72
C GLN A 295 19.33 -42.59 -46.63
N SER A 296 18.52 -42.97 -45.64
CA SER A 296 18.18 -44.38 -45.27
C SER A 296 18.01 -44.63 -43.76
N ASN A 297 16.92 -45.36 -43.47
CA ASN A 297 16.71 -46.36 -42.41
C ASN A 297 16.51 -45.97 -40.93
N SER A 298 15.24 -46.10 -40.51
CA SER A 298 14.70 -47.01 -39.47
C SER A 298 15.47 -47.21 -38.16
N SER A 299 14.83 -46.91 -37.02
CA SER A 299 14.31 -47.93 -36.07
C SER A 299 13.73 -47.30 -34.79
N GLU A 300 12.69 -47.96 -34.28
CA GLU A 300 12.01 -47.76 -32.99
C GLU A 300 12.95 -47.76 -31.77
N SER A 301 12.61 -46.98 -30.74
CA SER A 301 12.57 -47.49 -29.36
C SER A 301 11.80 -46.56 -28.41
N HIS A 302 11.03 -47.20 -27.54
CA HIS A 302 10.08 -46.69 -26.55
C HIS A 302 10.67 -45.73 -25.49
N PRO A 303 9.82 -44.90 -24.84
CA PRO A 303 10.18 -44.24 -23.58
C PRO A 303 9.94 -45.17 -22.39
N THR A 304 10.99 -45.47 -21.63
CA THR A 304 10.88 -46.14 -20.32
C THR A 304 10.81 -45.11 -19.19
N ASN A 305 9.81 -45.31 -18.34
CA ASN A 305 9.62 -44.70 -17.04
C ASN A 305 10.88 -44.79 -16.15
N GLY A 306 11.14 -43.72 -15.41
CA GLY A 306 12.18 -43.66 -14.37
C GLY A 306 11.69 -42.93 -13.12
N LEU A 307 10.79 -43.58 -12.37
CA LEU A 307 10.55 -43.32 -10.95
C LEU A 307 11.46 -44.26 -10.15
N TYR A 308 12.41 -43.73 -9.37
CA TYR A 308 12.67 -44.04 -7.94
C TYR A 308 13.99 -43.41 -7.46
N ASN A 309 13.86 -42.50 -6.47
CA ASN A 309 14.60 -42.41 -5.21
C ASN A 309 15.99 -43.09 -5.08
N LYS A 310 17.01 -42.33 -4.64
CA LYS A 310 17.49 -42.22 -3.23
C LYS A 310 18.97 -41.78 -3.21
N GLY A 311 19.25 -40.74 -2.43
CA GLY A 311 20.57 -40.18 -2.13
C GLY A 311 20.39 -38.90 -1.34
#